data_AF-A0A2K3L3Z8-F1
#
_entry.id   AF-A0A2K3L3Z8-F1
#
_cell.length_a   1.000
_cell.length_b   1.000
_cell.length_c   1.000
_cell.angle_alpha   90.00
_cell.angle_beta   90.00
_cell.angle_gamma   90.00
#
_symmetry.space_group_name_H-M   'P 1'
#
loop_
_entity.id
_entity.type
_entity.pdbx_description
1 polymer ?
#
loop_
_entity_poly.entity_id
_entity_poly.type
_entity_poly.pdbx_seq_one_letter_code
_entity_poly.pdbx_strand_id
1 'polypeptide(L)'
;MVGNIKSPGDPKFMEAFELSPEESEDVLFKEAWLTYFWRRAKAHGIEEDIAKERLQFWIGRSGHSPTSHDAVDVEQGLSELRKLGIEHRLWEGSRKEVDQDFTSASKLTTKPEICA
;
A
#
# COMPACT_ATOMS: atom_id res chain seq x y z
N MET A 1 47.57 -44.89 -7.89
CA MET A 1 46.14 -44.67 -7.63
C MET A 1 46.07 -43.38 -6.82
N VAL A 2 45.87 -42.23 -7.46
CA VAL A 2 44.58 -41.64 -7.84
C VAL A 2 43.73 -41.30 -6.62
N GLY A 3 43.54 -39.98 -6.43
CA GLY A 3 42.35 -39.37 -5.82
C GLY A 3 42.39 -39.25 -4.30
N ASN A 4 42.00 -38.13 -3.67
CA ASN A 4 41.11 -37.11 -4.18
C ASN A 4 41.43 -35.75 -3.54
N ILE A 5 41.55 -34.75 -4.41
CA ILE A 5 41.58 -33.33 -4.08
C ILE A 5 40.12 -32.98 -3.77
N LYS A 6 39.81 -32.62 -2.52
CA LYS A 6 38.50 -32.03 -2.21
C LYS A 6 38.71 -30.68 -1.54
N SER A 7 38.88 -29.67 -2.38
CA SER A 7 38.31 -28.35 -2.11
C SER A 7 37.12 -28.21 -3.04
N PRO A 8 35.97 -27.78 -2.52
CA PRO A 8 35.51 -26.47 -2.97
C PRO A 8 35.00 -25.65 -1.80
N GLY A 9 35.22 -24.34 -1.91
CA GLY A 9 35.11 -23.38 -0.82
C GLY A 9 33.76 -23.41 -0.12
N ASP A 10 33.81 -23.07 1.17
CA ASP A 10 32.69 -22.42 1.81
C ASP A 10 32.34 -21.21 0.94
N PRO A 11 31.18 -21.20 0.29
CA PRO A 11 30.59 -19.91 0.05
C PRO A 11 30.35 -19.43 1.47
N LYS A 12 31.06 -18.36 1.85
CA LYS A 12 30.50 -17.35 2.73
C LYS A 12 29.19 -16.93 2.04
N PHE A 13 28.17 -17.79 2.15
CA PHE A 13 26.83 -17.53 1.71
C PHE A 13 26.52 -16.29 2.51
N MET A 14 26.45 -15.16 1.82
CA MET A 14 25.68 -14.03 2.28
C MET A 14 24.39 -14.68 2.75
N GLU A 15 24.24 -14.77 4.06
CA GLU A 15 23.00 -15.17 4.71
C GLU A 15 22.03 -14.10 4.24
N ALA A 16 21.35 -14.39 3.12
CA ALA A 16 20.16 -13.69 2.75
C ALA A 16 19.29 -13.85 3.99
N PHE A 17 19.18 -12.77 4.78
CA PHE A 17 18.46 -12.75 6.03
C PHE A 17 17.04 -13.22 5.71
N GLU A 18 16.79 -14.50 5.96
CA GLU A 18 15.50 -15.12 5.67
C GLU A 18 14.55 -14.56 6.72
N LEU A 19 13.45 -13.97 6.26
CA LEU A 19 12.46 -13.38 7.16
C LEU A 19 11.86 -14.50 7.99
N SER A 20 11.69 -14.24 9.29
CA SER A 20 10.86 -15.11 10.11
C SER A 20 9.41 -15.12 9.59
N PRO A 21 8.59 -16.13 9.98
CA PRO A 21 7.18 -16.16 9.60
C PRO A 21 6.43 -14.90 10.02
N GLU A 22 6.70 -14.39 11.23
CA GLU A 22 6.09 -13.16 11.75
C GLU A 22 6.48 -11.93 10.93
N GLU A 23 7.77 -11.77 10.61
CA GLU A 23 8.22 -10.67 9.75
C GLU A 23 7.63 -10.78 8.34
N SER A 24 7.52 -11.99 7.80
CA SER A 24 6.90 -12.23 6.50
C SER A 24 5.44 -11.80 6.47
N GLU A 25 4.67 -12.15 7.53
CA GLU A 25 3.28 -11.72 7.68
C GLU A 25 3.14 -10.20 7.80
N ASP A 26 4.01 -9.56 8.58
CA ASP A 26 4.03 -8.10 8.74
C ASP A 26 4.35 -7.39 7.42
N VAL A 27 5.32 -7.88 6.64
CA VAL A 27 5.65 -7.34 5.31
C VAL A 27 4.44 -7.46 4.38
N LEU A 28 3.82 -8.64 4.29
CA LEU A 28 2.63 -8.84 3.44
C LEU A 28 1.46 -7.94 3.85
N PHE A 29 1.25 -7.76 5.15
CA PHE A 29 0.23 -6.85 5.67
C PHE A 29 0.53 -5.40 5.25
N LYS A 30 1.78 -4.95 5.39
CA LYS A 30 2.20 -3.60 4.99
C LYS A 30 2.09 -3.38 3.47
N GLU A 31 2.42 -4.38 2.65
CA GLU A 31 2.23 -4.32 1.20
C GLU A 31 0.75 -4.18 0.82
N ALA A 32 -0.12 -4.96 1.44
CA ALA A 32 -1.57 -4.86 1.25
C ALA A 32 -2.08 -3.48 1.66
N TRP A 33 -1.56 -2.94 2.76
CA TRP A 33 -1.92 -1.63 3.27
C TRP A 33 -1.48 -0.49 2.34
N LEU A 34 -0.24 -0.55 1.84
CA LEU A 34 0.27 0.36 0.82
C LEU A 34 -0.59 0.30 -0.44
N THR A 35 -0.88 -0.90 -0.94
CA THR A 35 -1.75 -1.12 -2.11
C THR A 35 -3.12 -0.47 -1.91
N TYR A 36 -3.73 -0.65 -0.73
CA TYR A 36 -5.02 -0.05 -0.39
C TYR A 36 -4.95 1.47 -0.40
N PHE A 37 -3.98 2.06 0.29
CA PHE A 37 -3.88 3.52 0.38
C PHE A 37 -3.61 4.17 -0.97
N TRP A 38 -2.71 3.63 -1.78
CA TRP A 38 -2.44 4.17 -3.11
C TRP A 38 -3.63 4.02 -4.05
N ARG A 39 -4.38 2.91 -3.95
CA ARG A 39 -5.64 2.74 -4.69
C ARG A 39 -6.65 3.82 -4.31
N ARG A 40 -6.78 4.09 -3.01
CA ARG A 40 -7.73 5.09 -2.50
C ARG A 40 -7.27 6.51 -2.87
N ALA A 41 -5.99 6.84 -2.70
CA ALA A 41 -5.42 8.12 -3.11
C ALA A 41 -5.69 8.42 -4.59
N LYS A 42 -5.45 7.42 -5.46
CA LYS A 42 -5.79 7.52 -6.89
C LYS A 42 -7.29 7.78 -7.11
N ALA A 43 -8.18 7.06 -6.41
CA ALA A 43 -9.62 7.20 -6.56
C ALA A 43 -10.15 8.60 -6.18
N HIS A 44 -9.54 9.25 -5.19
CA HIS A 44 -9.87 10.62 -4.78
C HIS A 44 -9.00 11.70 -5.48
N GLY A 45 -8.19 11.33 -6.49
CA GLY A 45 -7.34 12.28 -7.23
C GLY A 45 -6.18 12.90 -6.40
N ILE A 46 -5.76 12.25 -5.32
CA ILE A 46 -4.67 12.71 -4.45
C ILE A 46 -3.35 12.19 -5.01
N GLU A 47 -2.46 13.11 -5.40
CA GLU A 47 -1.16 12.79 -6.03
C GLU A 47 -1.33 11.77 -7.18
N GLU A 48 -2.30 12.00 -8.08
CA GLU A 48 -2.80 10.97 -9.00
C GLU A 48 -1.70 10.22 -9.78
N ASP A 49 -0.71 10.94 -10.30
CA ASP A 49 0.41 10.35 -11.04
C ASP A 49 1.26 9.43 -10.15
N ILE A 50 1.65 9.92 -8.97
CA ILE A 50 2.41 9.15 -7.98
C ILE A 50 1.58 7.95 -7.51
N ALA A 51 0.32 8.17 -7.17
CA ALA A 51 -0.58 7.12 -6.68
C ALA A 51 -0.78 6.02 -7.72
N LYS A 52 -0.88 6.38 -9.01
CA LYS A 52 -0.96 5.42 -10.11
C LYS A 52 0.32 4.60 -10.22
N GLU A 53 1.49 5.22 -10.20
CA GLU A 53 2.78 4.53 -10.26
C GLU A 53 2.98 3.59 -9.07
N ARG A 54 2.76 4.07 -7.85
CA ARG A 54 2.89 3.27 -6.62
C ARG A 54 1.90 2.14 -6.56
N LEU A 55 0.65 2.35 -6.98
CA LEU A 55 -0.35 1.29 -7.05
C LEU A 55 0.08 0.17 -8.00
N GLN A 56 0.63 0.49 -9.18
CA GLN A 56 1.12 -0.52 -10.11
C GLN A 56 2.31 -1.29 -9.53
N PHE A 57 3.24 -0.59 -8.90
CA PHE A 57 4.40 -1.19 -8.24
C PHE A 57 3.99 -2.24 -7.20
N TRP A 58 3.11 -1.88 -6.25
CA TRP A 58 2.70 -2.80 -5.17
C TRP A 58 1.81 -3.95 -5.67
N ILE A 59 0.94 -3.73 -6.65
CA ILE A 59 0.17 -4.82 -7.28
C ILE A 59 1.11 -5.83 -7.95
N GLY A 60 2.16 -5.35 -8.62
CA GLY A 60 3.11 -6.22 -9.34
C GLY A 60 3.92 -7.16 -8.44
N ARG A 61 4.00 -6.87 -7.13
CA ARG A 61 4.71 -7.71 -6.14
C ARG A 61 3.81 -8.70 -5.43
N SER A 62 2.50 -8.45 -5.42
CA SER A 62 1.54 -9.29 -4.71
C SER A 62 1.56 -10.74 -5.23
N GLY A 63 1.64 -11.71 -4.32
CA GLY A 63 1.55 -13.15 -4.65
C GLY A 63 2.85 -13.94 -4.58
N HIS A 64 3.94 -13.34 -4.11
CA HIS A 64 5.21 -14.03 -3.84
C HIS A 64 5.53 -14.03 -2.34
N SER A 65 6.38 -14.96 -1.90
CA SER A 65 6.93 -14.92 -0.54
C SER A 65 7.86 -13.70 -0.40
N PRO A 66 7.69 -12.89 0.65
CA PRO A 66 8.48 -11.68 0.84
C PRO A 66 9.95 -12.01 1.14
N THR A 67 10.82 -11.12 0.72
CA THR A 67 12.27 -11.16 0.94
C THR A 67 12.69 -10.01 1.84
N SER A 68 13.93 -10.04 2.31
CA SER A 68 14.51 -8.94 3.08
C SER A 68 14.51 -7.60 2.34
N HIS A 69 14.50 -7.59 1.00
CA HIS A 69 14.37 -6.36 0.22
C HIS A 69 12.93 -5.81 0.27
N ASP A 70 11.92 -6.68 0.20
CA ASP A 70 10.52 -6.28 0.37
C ASP A 70 10.31 -5.60 1.73
N ALA A 71 10.95 -6.11 2.79
CA ALA A 71 10.92 -5.48 4.12
C ALA A 71 11.46 -4.03 4.13
N VAL A 72 12.53 -3.75 3.37
CA VAL A 72 13.06 -2.37 3.25
C VAL A 72 12.11 -1.50 2.44
N ASP A 73 11.59 -2.04 1.34
CA ASP A 73 10.72 -1.28 0.44
C ASP A 73 9.39 -0.91 1.11
N VAL A 74 8.82 -1.78 1.94
CA VAL A 74 7.58 -1.43 2.67
C VAL A 74 7.82 -0.28 3.64
N GLU A 75 8.96 -0.25 4.33
CA GLU A 75 9.31 0.86 5.23
C GLU A 75 9.51 2.18 4.46
N GLN A 76 10.10 2.10 3.26
CA GLN A 76 10.22 3.25 2.37
C GLN A 76 8.84 3.73 1.88
N GLY A 77 7.97 2.81 1.46
CA GLY A 77 6.62 3.11 1.00
C GLY A 77 5.75 3.75 2.10
N LEU A 78 5.83 3.23 3.32
CA LEU A 78 5.12 3.81 4.48
C LEU A 78 5.66 5.20 4.82
N SER A 79 6.97 5.39 4.70
CA SER A 79 7.59 6.70 4.91
C SER A 79 7.16 7.71 3.84
N GLU A 80 6.97 7.28 2.59
CA GLU A 80 6.44 8.11 1.51
C GLU A 80 4.97 8.51 1.75
N LEU A 81 4.10 7.56 2.15
CA LEU A 81 2.72 7.87 2.55
C LEU A 81 2.67 8.96 3.63
N ARG A 82 3.52 8.84 4.66
CA ARG A 82 3.62 9.83 5.75
C ARG A 82 4.11 11.18 5.24
N LYS A 83 5.16 11.21 4.42
CA LYS A 83 5.71 12.46 3.87
C LYS A 83 4.70 13.21 3.01
N LEU A 84 3.89 12.49 2.25
CA LEU A 84 2.84 13.07 1.40
C LEU A 84 1.54 13.31 2.17
N GLY A 85 1.45 12.95 3.47
CA GLY A 85 0.26 13.14 4.28
C GLY A 85 -0.99 12.46 3.68
N ILE A 86 -0.82 11.31 3.01
CA ILE A 86 -1.90 10.66 2.24
C ILE A 86 -3.07 10.27 3.15
N GLU A 87 -2.80 9.70 4.32
CA GLU A 87 -3.84 9.30 5.28
C GLU A 87 -4.70 10.49 5.71
N HIS A 88 -4.07 11.61 6.03
CA HIS A 88 -4.76 12.83 6.46
C HIS A 88 -5.63 13.38 5.33
N ARG A 89 -5.09 13.49 4.10
CA ARG A 89 -5.86 13.98 2.94
C ARG A 89 -7.03 13.06 2.59
N LEU A 90 -6.85 11.74 2.71
CA LEU A 90 -7.94 10.77 2.53
C LEU A 90 -9.01 10.90 3.61
N TRP A 91 -8.62 11.12 4.86
CA TRP A 91 -9.55 11.36 5.95
C TRP A 91 -10.34 12.66 5.74
N GLU A 92 -9.70 13.75 5.32
CA GLU A 92 -10.37 15.00 4.99
C GLU A 92 -11.37 14.84 3.84
N GLY A 93 -11.01 14.10 2.80
CA GLY A 93 -11.90 13.77 1.67
C GLY A 93 -13.12 12.99 2.13
N SER A 94 -12.92 11.96 2.95
CA SER A 94 -14.01 11.12 3.48
C SER A 94 -15.03 11.90 4.31
N ARG A 95 -14.62 12.93 5.06
CA ARG A 95 -15.56 13.75 5.84
C ARG A 95 -16.40 14.68 4.95
N LYS A 96 -15.82 15.21 3.89
CA LYS A 96 -16.52 16.09 2.94
C LYS A 96 -17.61 15.33 2.16
N GLU A 97 -17.37 14.05 1.86
CA GLU A 97 -18.37 13.18 1.24
C GLU A 97 -19.60 12.98 2.15
N VAL A 98 -19.38 12.72 3.43
CA VAL A 98 -20.46 12.56 4.42
C VAL A 98 -21.31 13.84 4.53
N ASP A 99 -20.69 15.02 4.60
CA ASP A 99 -21.42 16.29 4.70
C ASP A 99 -22.24 16.63 3.42
N GLN A 100 -21.74 16.23 2.24
CA GLN A 100 -22.47 16.39 0.99
C GLN A 100 -23.69 15.47 0.88
N ASP A 101 -23.61 14.24 1.39
CA ASP A 101 -24.76 13.33 1.43
C ASP A 101 -25.89 13.87 2.32
N PHE A 102 -25.57 14.46 3.49
CA PHE A 102 -26.55 15.11 4.35
C PHE A 102 -27.19 16.36 3.71
N THR A 103 -26.41 17.13 2.94
CA THR A 103 -26.91 18.32 2.22
C THR A 103 -27.76 17.94 1.01
N SER A 104 -27.46 16.81 0.37
CA SER A 104 -28.21 16.28 -0.78
C SER A 104 -29.53 15.66 -0.35
N ALA A 105 -29.52 14.90 0.76
CA ALA A 105 -30.72 14.30 1.34
C ALA A 105 -31.73 15.34 1.85
N SER A 106 -31.25 16.45 2.40
CA SER A 106 -32.10 17.56 2.88
C SER A 106 -32.72 18.41 1.75
N LYS A 107 -32.13 18.41 0.54
CA LYS A 107 -32.72 19.08 -0.63
C LYS A 107 -33.88 18.30 -1.28
N LEU A 108 -33.96 16.98 -1.06
CA LEU A 108 -35.02 16.15 -1.63
C LEU A 108 -36.34 16.24 -0.85
N THR A 109 -36.32 16.76 0.39
CA THR A 109 -37.50 16.83 1.27
C THR A 109 -38.24 18.17 1.23
N THR A 110 -37.80 19.15 0.44
CA THR A 110 -38.50 20.44 0.25
C THR A 110 -39.01 20.58 -1.19
N LYS A 111 -40.05 19.80 -1.54
CA LYS A 111 -40.92 20.13 -2.66
C LYS A 111 -42.17 20.79 -2.08
N PRO A 112 -42.40 22.10 -2.27
CA PRO A 112 -43.67 22.69 -1.86
C PRO A 112 -44.75 22.17 -2.83
N GLU A 113 -45.71 21.42 -2.31
CA GLU A 113 -46.98 21.17 -2.99
C GLU A 113 -47.69 22.53 -3.11
N ILE A 114 -47.48 23.21 -4.22
CA ILE A 114 -48.34 24.28 -4.69
C ILE A 114 -48.99 23.74 -5.96
N CYS A 115 -50.26 23.37 -5.88
CA CYS A 115 -51.15 23.32 -7.03
C CYS A 115 -52.52 23.89 -6.62
N ALA A 116 -53.03 24.71 -7.54
CA ALA A 116 -54.18 25.59 -7.46
C ALA A 116 -55.53 24.86 -7.57
#